data_AF-T1BUX8-F1
#
_entry.id   AF-T1BUX8-F1
#
_cell.length_a   1.000
_cell.length_b   1.000
_cell.length_c   1.000
_cell.angle_alpha   90.00
_cell.angle_beta   90.00
_cell.angle_gamma   90.00
#
_symmetry.space_group_name_H-M   'P 1'
#
loop_
_entity.id
_entity.type
_entity.pdbx_description
1 polymer ?
#
loop_
_entity_poly.entity_id
_entity_poly.type
_entity_poly.pdbx_seq_one_letter_code
_entity_poly.pdbx_strand_id
1 'polypeptide(L)'
;DERNKYLSEHPKANVSTALAVVNERIEKLNISGFISVETSGRTLTIKPDENALKEISHLDGCYVIRSNLPADQGSMDIIHQRYKDLANVEWAFRTMKSDA
;
A
#
# COMPACT_ATOMS: atom_id res chain seq x y z
N ASP A 1 8.96 15.18 -11.69
CA ASP A 1 9.48 16.47 -12.19
C ASP A 1 10.99 16.66 -12.10
N GLU A 2 11.64 16.42 -10.96
CA GLU A 2 13.09 16.65 -10.81
C GLU A 2 13.96 15.98 -11.89
N ARG A 3 13.63 14.73 -12.28
CA ARG A 3 14.37 14.01 -13.32
C ARG A 3 14.19 14.59 -14.72
N ASN A 4 13.00 15.11 -15.03
CA ASN A 4 12.75 15.81 -16.29
C ASN A 4 13.52 17.13 -16.34
N LYS A 5 13.55 17.87 -15.22
CA LYS A 5 14.36 19.09 -15.08
C LYS A 5 15.84 18.79 -15.33
N TYR A 6 16.38 17.76 -14.67
CA TYR A 6 17.77 17.32 -14.87
C TYR A 6 18.08 16.94 -16.33
N LEU A 7 17.18 16.22 -17.00
CA LEU A 7 17.36 15.85 -18.42
C LEU A 7 17.29 17.06 -19.35
N SER A 8 16.54 18.10 -19.00
CA SER A 8 16.48 19.35 -19.76
C SER A 8 17.75 20.19 -19.59
N GLU A 9 18.30 20.26 -18.38
CA GLU A 9 19.50 21.04 -18.05
C GLU A 9 20.80 20.36 -18.50
N HIS A 10 20.80 19.03 -18.64
CA HIS A 10 21.98 18.24 -19.00
C HIS A 10 21.76 17.43 -20.30
N PRO A 11 22.12 17.96 -21.48
CA PRO A 11 21.88 17.30 -22.77
C PRO A 11 22.55 15.93 -22.91
N LYS A 12 23.71 15.73 -22.26
CA LYS A 12 24.45 14.45 -22.26
C LYS A 12 23.91 13.43 -21.25
N ALA A 13 22.97 13.82 -20.38
CA ALA A 13 22.39 12.91 -19.43
C ALA A 13 21.57 11.82 -20.13
N ASN A 14 21.71 10.59 -19.65
CA ASN A 14 21.07 9.41 -20.22
C ASN A 14 19.65 9.23 -19.66
N VAL A 15 18.67 9.15 -20.57
CA VAL A 15 17.26 8.93 -20.23
C VAL A 15 17.05 7.58 -19.54
N SER A 16 17.81 6.54 -19.92
CA SER A 16 17.75 5.21 -19.30
C SER A 16 18.12 5.24 -17.83
N THR A 17 19.09 6.07 -17.42
CA THR A 17 19.46 6.22 -16.01
C THR A 17 18.38 6.95 -15.24
N ALA A 18 17.78 7.99 -15.82
CA ALA A 18 16.65 8.69 -15.21
C ALA A 18 15.45 7.74 -15.04
N LEU A 19 15.16 6.91 -16.05
CA LEU A 19 14.12 5.89 -16.03
C LEU A 19 14.35 4.87 -14.93
N ALA A 20 15.56 4.32 -14.82
CA ALA A 20 15.92 3.34 -13.80
C ALA A 20 15.70 3.89 -12.38
N VAL A 21 16.06 5.15 -12.12
CA VAL A 21 15.86 5.77 -10.81
C VAL A 21 14.39 5.99 -10.48
N VAL A 22 13.58 6.37 -11.47
CA VAL A 22 12.12 6.49 -11.26
C VAL A 22 11.49 5.12 -10.97
N ASN A 23 11.88 4.08 -11.71
CA ASN A 23 11.42 2.72 -11.46
C ASN A 23 11.86 2.20 -10.10
N GLU A 24 13.11 2.44 -9.67
CA GLU A 24 13.56 2.09 -8.33
C GLU A 24 12.70 2.76 -7.24
N ARG A 25 12.27 4.00 -7.47
CA ARG A 25 11.38 4.70 -6.53
C ARG A 25 9.97 4.10 -6.52
N ILE A 26 9.45 3.71 -7.67
CA ILE A 26 8.15 3.03 -7.81
C ILE A 26 8.16 1.71 -7.02
N GLU A 27 9.23 0.91 -7.16
CA GLU A 27 9.39 -0.34 -6.39
C GLU A 27 9.50 -0.07 -4.88
N LYS A 28 10.31 0.92 -4.47
CA LYS A 28 10.44 1.29 -3.04
C LYS A 28 9.12 1.71 -2.40
N LEU A 29 8.19 2.23 -3.19
CA LEU A 29 6.86 2.62 -2.72
C LEU A 29 5.83 1.49 -2.84
N ASN A 30 6.19 0.32 -3.39
CA ASN A 30 5.28 -0.78 -3.70
C ASN A 30 4.07 -0.35 -4.56
N ILE A 31 4.28 0.60 -5.48
CA ILE A 31 3.22 1.10 -6.38
C ILE A 31 3.40 0.62 -7.83
N SER A 32 4.34 -0.30 -8.10
CA SER A 32 4.59 -0.87 -9.42
C SER A 32 3.40 -1.64 -10.01
N GLY A 33 2.44 -2.05 -9.17
CA GLY A 33 1.22 -2.73 -9.61
C GLY A 33 0.21 -1.83 -10.35
N PHE A 34 0.28 -0.51 -10.19
CA PHE A 34 -0.69 0.42 -10.79
C PHE A 34 -0.06 1.73 -11.30
N ILE A 35 1.24 1.94 -11.11
CA ILE A 35 1.99 3.05 -11.69
C ILE A 35 3.02 2.53 -12.67
N SER A 36 3.01 3.10 -13.88
CA SER A 36 4.04 2.91 -14.88
C SER A 36 4.66 4.25 -15.28
N VAL A 37 5.81 4.21 -15.95
CA VAL A 37 6.43 5.41 -16.50
C VAL A 37 6.74 5.18 -17.98
N GLU A 38 6.33 6.13 -18.81
CA GLU A 38 6.56 6.15 -20.24
C GLU A 38 7.60 7.22 -20.58
N THR A 39 8.40 6.97 -21.62
CA THR A 39 9.41 7.93 -22.10
C THR A 39 9.01 8.45 -23.47
N SER A 40 8.77 9.76 -23.57
CA SER A 40 8.59 10.46 -24.84
C SER A 40 9.81 11.34 -25.11
N GLY A 41 10.77 10.80 -25.88
CA GLY A 41 12.05 11.46 -26.13
C GLY A 41 12.89 11.60 -24.85
N ARG A 42 13.00 12.83 -24.33
CA ARG A 42 13.75 13.16 -23.10
C ARG A 42 12.84 13.48 -21.90
N THR A 43 11.54 13.28 -22.04
CA THR A 43 10.56 13.50 -20.98
C THR A 43 10.01 12.18 -20.47
N LEU A 44 10.05 12.00 -19.15
CA LEU A 44 9.42 10.90 -18.45
C LEU A 44 8.01 11.33 -18.02
N THR A 45 7.01 10.53 -18.35
CA THR A 45 5.62 10.76 -17.96
C THR A 45 5.14 9.60 -17.12
N ILE A 46 4.58 9.90 -15.94
CA ILE A 46 3.98 8.89 -15.08
C ILE A 46 2.58 8.58 -15.62
N LYS A 47 2.26 7.31 -15.74
CA LYS A 47 0.97 6.83 -16.24
C LYS A 47 0.36 5.86 -15.22
N PRO A 48 -0.66 6.31 -14.47
CA PRO A 48 -1.44 5.42 -13.62
C PRO A 48 -2.33 4.50 -14.47
N ASP A 49 -2.43 3.24 -14.06
CA ASP A 49 -3.50 2.34 -14.47
C ASP A 49 -4.66 2.52 -13.50
N GLU A 50 -5.65 3.31 -13.92
CA GLU A 50 -6.83 3.63 -13.10
C GLU A 50 -7.64 2.38 -12.73
N ASN A 51 -7.65 1.33 -13.57
CA ASN A 51 -8.38 0.11 -13.26
C ASN A 51 -7.66 -0.69 -12.17
N ALA A 52 -6.34 -0.86 -12.31
CA ALA A 52 -5.52 -1.53 -11.30
C ALA A 52 -5.53 -0.76 -9.96
N LEU A 53 -5.45 0.57 -10.01
CA LEU A 53 -5.55 1.44 -8.84
C LEU A 53 -6.90 1.29 -8.15
N LYS A 54 -8.00 1.27 -8.91
CA LYS A 54 -9.34 1.09 -8.36
C LYS A 54 -9.48 -0.27 -7.68
N GLU A 55 -9.01 -1.34 -8.30
CA GLU A 55 -9.09 -2.68 -7.74
C GLU A 55 -8.32 -2.78 -6.42
N ILE A 56 -7.07 -2.29 -6.38
CA ILE A 56 -6.25 -2.36 -5.16
C ILE A 56 -6.77 -1.44 -4.05
N SER A 57 -7.41 -0.30 -4.41
CA SER A 57 -8.02 0.61 -3.44
C SER A 57 -9.17 -0.03 -2.65
N HIS A 58 -9.79 -1.11 -3.16
CA HIS A 58 -10.77 -1.86 -2.38
C HIS A 58 -10.18 -2.51 -1.13
N LEU A 59 -8.85 -2.69 -1.08
CA LEU A 59 -8.12 -3.20 0.07
C LEU A 59 -7.69 -2.09 1.04
N ASP A 60 -7.90 -0.81 0.69
CA ASP A 60 -7.57 0.30 1.58
C ASP A 60 -8.45 0.26 2.84
N GLY A 61 -7.80 0.13 4.00
CA GLY A 61 -8.49 0.01 5.28
C GLY A 61 -9.09 -1.38 5.56
N CYS A 62 -8.88 -2.36 4.67
CA CYS A 62 -9.19 -3.75 4.99
C CYS A 62 -8.21 -4.28 6.05
N TYR A 63 -8.74 -5.05 6.98
CA TYR A 63 -7.96 -5.80 7.96
C TYR A 63 -8.24 -7.29 7.80
N VAL A 64 -7.26 -8.11 8.17
CA VAL A 64 -7.35 -9.56 8.09
C VAL A 64 -7.26 -10.14 9.49
N ILE A 65 -8.23 -10.97 9.86
CA ILE A 65 -8.15 -11.79 11.08
C ILE A 65 -7.58 -13.15 10.69
N ARG A 66 -6.39 -13.47 11.21
CA ARG A 66 -5.79 -14.80 11.07
C ARG A 66 -6.07 -15.62 12.33
N SER A 67 -6.74 -16.75 12.17
CA SER A 67 -7.02 -17.71 13.25
C SER A 67 -6.34 -19.04 12.97
N ASN A 68 -5.85 -19.70 14.02
CA ASN A 68 -5.37 -21.08 13.98
C ASN A 68 -6.45 -22.10 14.39
N LEU A 69 -7.67 -21.63 14.64
CA LEU A 69 -8.81 -22.47 14.96
C LEU A 69 -9.15 -23.38 13.77
N PRO A 70 -9.37 -24.68 13.98
CA PRO A 70 -9.87 -25.57 12.95
C PRO A 70 -11.18 -25.05 12.32
N ALA A 71 -11.36 -25.26 11.02
CA ALA A 71 -12.49 -24.70 10.26
C ALA A 71 -13.86 -25.23 10.74
N ASP A 72 -13.89 -26.41 11.35
CA ASP A 72 -15.06 -27.03 11.98
C ASP A 72 -15.39 -26.44 13.36
N GLN A 73 -14.46 -25.69 13.97
CA GLN A 73 -14.60 -25.14 15.32
C GLN A 73 -14.98 -23.66 15.35
N GLY A 74 -14.97 -22.98 14.21
CA GLY A 74 -15.46 -21.60 14.13
C GLY A 74 -15.56 -21.09 12.70
N SER A 75 -16.75 -20.57 12.36
CA SER A 75 -16.94 -19.84 11.11
C SER A 75 -16.27 -18.47 11.15
N MET A 76 -16.05 -17.88 9.97
CA MET A 76 -15.52 -16.52 9.84
C MET A 76 -16.32 -15.49 10.64
N ASP A 77 -17.65 -15.59 10.63
CA ASP A 77 -18.53 -14.68 11.36
C ASP A 77 -18.34 -14.79 12.88
N ILE A 78 -18.24 -16.02 13.40
CA ILE A 78 -18.02 -16.26 14.82
C ILE A 78 -16.66 -15.69 15.24
N ILE A 79 -15.61 -15.92 14.44
CA ILE A 79 -14.26 -15.41 14.70
C ILE A 79 -14.26 -13.88 14.71
N HIS A 80 -14.92 -13.24 13.75
CA HIS A 80 -15.02 -11.78 13.68
C HIS A 80 -15.79 -11.18 14.86
N GLN A 81 -16.89 -11.81 15.30
CA GLN A 81 -17.63 -11.38 16.49
C GLN A 81 -16.76 -11.47 17.75
N ARG A 82 -16.06 -12.60 17.94
CA ARG A 82 -15.14 -12.76 19.09
C ARG A 82 -13.96 -11.80 19.04
N TYR A 83 -13.46 -11.48 17.84
CA TYR A 83 -12.44 -10.45 17.66
C TYR A 83 -12.95 -9.08 18.11
N LYS A 84 -14.19 -8.71 17.81
CA LYS A 84 -14.79 -7.44 18.28
C LYS A 84 -14.98 -7.40 19.79
N ASP A 85 -15.34 -8.52 20.40
CA ASP A 85 -15.53 -8.62 21.85
C ASP A 85 -14.24 -8.33 22.66
N LEU A 86 -13.04 -8.53 22.07
CA LEU A 86 -11.76 -8.22 22.71
C LEU A 86 -11.65 -6.75 23.12
N ALA A 87 -12.26 -5.83 22.37
CA ALA A 87 -12.26 -4.41 22.73
C ALA A 87 -12.91 -4.15 24.10
N ASN A 88 -13.95 -4.92 24.45
CA ASN A 88 -14.62 -4.82 25.76
C ASN A 88 -13.72 -5.34 26.88
N VAL A 89 -12.99 -6.43 26.61
CA VAL A 89 -12.02 -7.00 27.56
C VAL A 89 -10.90 -6.00 27.82
N GLU A 90 -10.29 -5.44 26.77
CA GLU A 90 -9.25 -4.42 26.89
C GLU A 90 -9.74 -3.17 27.62
N TRP A 91 -10.97 -2.72 27.35
CA TRP A 91 -11.58 -1.60 28.05
C TRP A 91 -11.72 -1.88 29.55
N ALA A 92 -12.27 -3.05 29.92
CA ALA A 92 -12.41 -3.44 31.32
C ALA A 92 -11.06 -3.52 32.04
N PHE A 93 -10.02 -4.06 31.39
CA PHE A 93 -8.66 -4.08 31.96
C PHE A 93 -8.08 -2.69 32.16
N ARG A 94 -8.35 -1.75 31.24
CA ARG A 94 -7.90 -0.35 31.37
C ARG A 94 -8.58 0.37 32.52
N THR A 95 -9.91 0.28 32.63
CA THR A 95 -10.68 0.99 33.67
C THR A 95 -10.49 0.39 35.05
N MET A 96 -10.25 -0.92 35.14
CA MET A 96 -9.91 -1.59 36.41
C MET A 96 -8.67 -0.99 37.11
N LYS A 97 -7.73 -0.39 36.36
CA LYS A 97 -6.55 0.29 36.96
C LYS A 97 -6.82 1.72 37.41
N SER A 98 -7.93 2.32 36.97
CA SER A 98 -8.27 3.72 37.27
C SER A 98 -9.17 3.88 38.49
N ASP A 99 -9.81 2.80 38.94
CA ASP A 99 -10.71 2.78 40.10
C ASP A 99 -10.04 2.26 41.39
N ALA A 100 -8.69 2.28 41.46
CA ALA A 100 -7.89 1.87 42.62
C ALA A 100 -7.12 3.06 43.23
#